data_AF-A0A5C8AW03-F1
#
_entry.id   AF-A0A5C8AW03-F1
#
_cell.length_a   1.000
_cell.length_b   1.000
_cell.length_c   1.000
_cell.angle_alpha   90.00
_cell.angle_beta   90.00
_cell.angle_gamma   90.00
#
_symmetry.space_group_name_H-M   'P 1'
#
loop_
_entity.id
_entity.type
_entity.pdbx_description
1 polymer ?
#
loop_
_entity_poly.entity_id
_entity_poly.type
_entity_poly.pdbx_seq_one_letter_code
_entity_poly.pdbx_strand_id
1 'polypeptide(L)'
;MTSQAFQVFEHAIQDSTELLSHFDSLNTQPPPPSAEVLKRASLVMALAALETYIEDRIVEAAGAVTGGQSNGGHLADFFISSLQNDLKYFHTPSTDRIRSIFEKFLGFDVTEGWVWNNYDPTRARAELNRLTKKRGDIAHRSLRPRPGQPESHAVTRDELRKHIRFICDLVIATDKFIAARI
;
A
#
# COMPACT_ATOMS: atom_id res chain seq x y z
N MET A 1 18.20 4.67 -9.70
CA MET A 1 17.01 5.29 -10.33
C MET A 1 15.80 4.72 -9.62
N THR A 2 14.80 5.54 -9.32
CA THR A 2 13.51 5.08 -8.77
C THR A 2 12.68 4.46 -9.89
N SER A 3 11.88 3.43 -9.57
CA SER A 3 11.07 2.74 -10.58
C SER A 3 9.91 3.61 -11.07
N GLN A 4 9.27 3.22 -12.18
CA GLN A 4 8.09 3.93 -12.68
C GLN A 4 6.90 3.76 -11.71
N ALA A 5 6.72 2.57 -11.13
CA ALA A 5 5.74 2.29 -10.08
C ALA A 5 5.92 3.21 -8.87
N PHE A 6 7.17 3.48 -8.47
CA PHE A 6 7.45 4.43 -7.40
C PHE A 6 6.97 5.85 -7.74
N GLN A 7 7.22 6.32 -8.96
CA GLN A 7 6.77 7.66 -9.40
C GLN A 7 5.23 7.74 -9.45
N VAL A 8 4.56 6.69 -9.94
CA VAL A 8 3.09 6.60 -9.93
C VAL A 8 2.55 6.63 -8.49
N PHE A 9 3.21 5.93 -7.57
CA PHE A 9 2.87 5.94 -6.16
C PHE A 9 2.98 7.34 -5.54
N GLU A 10 4.03 8.11 -5.85
CA GLU A 10 4.20 9.48 -5.34
C GLU A 10 3.03 10.40 -5.74
N HIS A 11 2.45 10.18 -6.92
CA HIS A 11 1.23 10.86 -7.33
C HIS A 11 -0.01 10.30 -6.63
N ALA A 12 -0.18 8.98 -6.56
CA ALA A 12 -1.37 8.35 -5.99
C ALA A 12 -1.52 8.58 -4.48
N ILE A 13 -0.42 8.62 -3.72
CA ILE A 13 -0.46 8.85 -2.27
C ILE A 13 -0.89 10.28 -1.91
N GLN A 14 -0.79 11.22 -2.86
CA GLN A 14 -1.19 12.60 -2.67
C GLN A 14 -2.68 12.71 -2.31
N ASP A 15 -3.56 11.92 -2.92
CA ASP A 15 -5.00 11.88 -2.60
C ASP A 15 -5.24 11.66 -1.09
N SER A 16 -4.49 10.75 -0.46
CA SER A 16 -4.58 10.51 0.97
C SER A 16 -4.13 11.70 1.80
N THR A 17 -3.08 12.40 1.37
CA THR A 17 -2.57 13.58 2.07
C THR A 17 -3.52 14.78 1.92
N GLU A 18 -4.14 14.94 0.75
CA GLU A 18 -5.13 15.99 0.49
C GLU A 18 -6.39 15.77 1.32
N LEU A 19 -6.89 14.53 1.41
CA LEU A 19 -8.02 14.20 2.29
C LEU A 19 -7.73 14.54 3.76
N LEU A 20 -6.51 14.32 4.23
CA LEU A 20 -6.09 14.71 5.59
C LEU A 20 -5.98 16.24 5.73
N SER A 21 -5.50 16.94 4.71
CA SER A 21 -5.46 18.41 4.68
C SER A 21 -6.86 19.04 4.68
N HIS A 22 -7.80 18.43 3.95
CA HIS A 22 -9.21 18.82 3.96
C HIS A 22 -9.83 18.59 5.33
N PHE A 23 -9.52 17.48 6.01
CA PHE A 23 -9.92 17.28 7.39
C PHE A 23 -9.42 18.42 8.29
N ASP A 24 -8.14 18.78 8.19
CA ASP A 24 -7.54 19.85 8.99
C ASP A 24 -8.21 21.21 8.73
N SER A 25 -8.53 21.51 7.47
CA SER A 25 -9.20 22.76 7.07
C SER A 25 -10.65 22.84 7.56
N LEU A 26 -11.34 21.71 7.66
CA LEU A 26 -12.75 21.63 8.09
C LEU A 26 -12.90 21.44 9.59
N ASN A 27 -11.82 21.18 10.32
CA ASN A 27 -11.82 20.91 11.74
C ASN A 27 -12.02 22.22 12.54
N THR A 28 -13.23 22.74 12.52
CA THR A 28 -13.71 23.80 13.41
C THR A 28 -14.11 23.21 14.77
N GLN A 29 -14.26 24.02 15.83
CA GLN A 29 -14.78 23.52 17.11
C GLN A 29 -16.29 23.81 17.25
N PRO A 30 -17.16 22.78 17.38
CA PRO A 30 -16.88 21.34 17.24
C PRO A 30 -16.78 20.89 15.77
N PRO A 31 -16.00 19.82 15.46
CA PRO A 31 -15.85 19.35 14.09
C PRO A 31 -17.18 18.81 13.55
N PRO A 32 -17.49 19.04 12.26
CA PRO A 32 -18.67 18.44 11.65
C PRO A 32 -18.51 16.91 11.60
N PRO A 33 -19.58 16.12 11.85
CA PRO A 33 -19.52 14.65 11.80
C PRO A 33 -19.01 14.08 10.47
N SER A 34 -19.17 14.83 9.38
CA SER A 34 -18.65 14.48 8.05
C SER A 34 -17.12 14.49 7.98
N ALA A 35 -16.42 15.22 8.85
CA ALA A 35 -14.95 15.28 8.87
C ALA A 35 -14.32 13.91 9.15
N GLU A 36 -14.95 13.08 9.98
CA GLU A 36 -14.46 11.73 10.29
C GLU A 36 -14.43 10.80 9.06
N VAL A 37 -15.28 11.06 8.06
CA VAL A 37 -15.29 10.32 6.79
C VAL A 37 -13.98 10.54 6.04
N LEU A 38 -13.44 11.75 6.07
CA LEU A 38 -12.21 12.12 5.36
C LEU A 38 -11.00 11.33 5.87
N LYS A 39 -10.88 11.16 7.19
CA LYS A 39 -9.81 10.35 7.76
C LYS A 39 -9.90 8.88 7.37
N ARG A 40 -11.12 8.32 7.34
CA ARG A 40 -11.35 6.93 6.91
C ARG A 40 -11.04 6.75 5.42
N ALA A 41 -11.53 7.67 4.58
CA ALA A 41 -11.25 7.68 3.16
C ALA A 41 -9.75 7.80 2.88
N SER A 42 -9.04 8.69 3.59
CA SER A 42 -7.60 8.88 3.46
C SER A 42 -6.81 7.58 3.72
N LEU A 43 -7.13 6.82 4.77
CA LEU A 43 -6.47 5.53 5.02
C LEU A 43 -6.75 4.50 3.92
N VAL A 44 -7.99 4.46 3.41
CA VAL A 44 -8.37 3.55 2.32
C VAL A 44 -7.60 3.90 1.04
N MET A 45 -7.52 5.18 0.68
CA MET A 45 -6.76 5.65 -0.48
C MET A 45 -5.27 5.33 -0.35
N ALA A 46 -4.71 5.40 0.86
CA ALA A 46 -3.28 5.18 1.07
C ALA A 46 -2.91 3.71 0.83
N LEU A 47 -3.79 2.80 1.27
CA LEU A 47 -3.62 1.37 1.05
C LEU A 47 -3.94 0.96 -0.40
N ALA A 48 -4.84 1.67 -1.09
CA ALA A 48 -5.06 1.48 -2.52
C ALA A 48 -3.82 1.92 -3.33
N ALA A 49 -3.21 3.05 -3.00
CA ALA A 49 -1.95 3.48 -3.60
C ALA A 49 -0.82 2.45 -3.39
N LEU A 50 -0.72 1.88 -2.18
CA LEU A 50 0.24 0.79 -1.89
C LEU A 50 -0.05 -0.47 -2.72
N GLU A 51 -1.32 -0.85 -2.85
CA GLU A 51 -1.72 -2.01 -3.65
C GLU A 51 -1.27 -1.83 -5.10
N THR A 52 -1.64 -0.72 -5.74
CA THR A 52 -1.23 -0.38 -7.11
C THR A 52 0.29 -0.36 -7.24
N TYR A 53 1.02 0.26 -6.30
CA TYR A 53 2.47 0.25 -6.31
C TYR A 53 3.04 -1.17 -6.35
N ILE A 54 2.54 -2.08 -5.50
CA ILE A 54 3.04 -3.45 -5.44
C ILE A 54 2.77 -4.19 -6.76
N GLU A 55 1.57 -4.06 -7.31
CA GLU A 55 1.18 -4.71 -8.58
C GLU A 55 2.03 -4.21 -9.74
N ASP A 56 2.20 -2.89 -9.87
CA ASP A 56 3.03 -2.29 -10.92
C ASP A 56 4.50 -2.67 -10.73
N ARG A 57 4.99 -2.64 -9.48
CA ARG A 57 6.40 -2.87 -9.21
C ARG A 57 6.83 -4.30 -9.51
N ILE A 58 6.01 -5.30 -9.22
CA ILE A 58 6.33 -6.69 -9.59
C ILE A 58 6.25 -6.90 -11.10
N VAL A 59 5.32 -6.25 -11.80
CA VAL A 59 5.24 -6.30 -13.27
C VAL A 59 6.49 -5.69 -13.91
N GLU A 60 6.96 -4.55 -13.41
CA GLU A 60 8.20 -3.93 -13.85
C GLU A 60 9.41 -4.85 -13.63
N ALA A 61 9.52 -5.45 -12.44
CA ALA A 61 10.61 -6.37 -12.14
C ALA A 61 10.57 -7.63 -13.01
N ALA A 62 9.38 -8.19 -13.22
CA ALA A 62 9.14 -9.32 -14.11
C ALA A 62 9.54 -8.99 -15.55
N GLY A 63 9.21 -7.79 -16.03
CA GLY A 63 9.64 -7.29 -17.34
C GLY A 63 11.17 -7.20 -17.44
N ALA A 64 11.84 -6.68 -16.42
CA ALA A 64 13.29 -6.57 -16.40
C ALA A 64 13.99 -7.95 -16.46
N VAL A 65 13.55 -8.93 -15.66
CA VAL A 65 14.19 -10.27 -15.61
C VAL A 65 13.94 -11.11 -16.86
N THR A 66 12.86 -10.83 -17.60
CA THR A 66 12.50 -11.55 -18.84
C THR A 66 13.07 -10.91 -20.11
N GLY A 67 13.80 -9.79 -19.99
CA GLY A 67 14.34 -9.05 -21.14
C GLY A 67 13.32 -8.14 -21.85
N GLY A 68 12.16 -7.90 -21.22
CA GLY A 68 11.06 -7.08 -21.75
C GLY A 68 10.26 -7.76 -22.86
N GLN A 69 9.10 -7.17 -23.21
CA GLN A 69 8.19 -7.72 -24.23
C GLN A 69 8.82 -7.84 -25.63
N SER A 70 9.91 -7.09 -25.90
CA SER A 70 10.54 -7.05 -27.23
C SER A 70 11.54 -8.18 -27.48
N ASN A 71 12.19 -8.70 -26.43
CA ASN A 71 13.31 -9.64 -26.55
C ASN A 71 13.10 -10.98 -25.81
N GLY A 72 12.05 -11.12 -25.02
CA GLY A 72 11.87 -12.29 -24.14
C GLY A 72 11.23 -13.53 -24.79
N GLY A 73 10.63 -13.38 -25.97
CA GLY A 73 9.98 -14.47 -26.71
C GLY A 73 8.81 -15.11 -25.95
N HIS A 74 8.37 -16.29 -26.41
CA HIS A 74 7.17 -16.96 -25.90
C HIS A 74 7.21 -17.26 -24.39
N LEU A 75 8.38 -17.55 -23.83
CA LEU A 75 8.52 -17.83 -22.40
C LEU A 75 8.29 -16.57 -21.55
N ALA A 76 8.78 -15.40 -22.00
CA ALA A 76 8.50 -14.14 -21.34
C ALA A 76 7.02 -13.78 -21.41
N ASP A 77 6.37 -13.98 -22.57
CA ASP A 77 4.94 -13.74 -22.73
C ASP A 77 4.11 -14.61 -21.77
N PHE A 78 4.46 -15.89 -21.66
CA PHE A 78 3.82 -16.81 -20.73
C PHE A 78 4.03 -16.37 -19.27
N PHE A 79 5.26 -16.00 -18.91
CA PHE A 79 5.60 -15.56 -17.57
C PHE A 79 4.83 -14.30 -17.14
N ILE A 80 4.82 -13.26 -17.99
CA ILE A 80 4.09 -12.01 -17.74
C ILE A 80 2.58 -12.24 -17.72
N SER A 81 2.04 -13.04 -18.64
CA SER A 81 0.61 -13.37 -18.66
C SER A 81 0.19 -14.16 -17.42
N SER A 82 1.04 -15.06 -16.93
CA SER A 82 0.79 -15.78 -15.68
C SER A 82 0.80 -14.84 -14.48
N LEU A 83 1.72 -13.88 -14.41
CA LEU A 83 1.74 -12.86 -13.37
C LEU A 83 0.47 -12.02 -13.38
N GLN A 84 0.07 -11.53 -14.56
CA GLN A 84 -1.16 -10.74 -14.72
C GLN A 84 -2.41 -11.50 -14.29
N ASN A 85 -2.46 -12.82 -14.54
CA ASN A 85 -3.58 -13.65 -14.08
C ASN A 85 -3.61 -13.82 -12.56
N ASP A 86 -2.46 -13.97 -11.91
CA ASP A 86 -2.36 -14.02 -10.45
C ASP A 86 -2.78 -12.68 -9.81
N LEU A 87 -2.35 -11.55 -10.40
CA LEU A 87 -2.66 -10.21 -9.91
C LEU A 87 -4.16 -9.90 -9.88
N LYS A 88 -4.96 -10.51 -10.77
CA LYS A 88 -6.44 -10.39 -10.74
C LYS A 88 -7.06 -10.79 -9.41
N TYR A 89 -6.37 -11.58 -8.58
CA TYR A 89 -6.85 -12.05 -7.29
C TYR A 89 -6.08 -11.47 -6.09
N PHE A 90 -5.19 -10.50 -6.33
CA PHE A 90 -4.35 -9.92 -5.28
C PHE A 90 -5.21 -9.16 -4.25
N HIS A 91 -6.07 -8.24 -4.71
CA HIS A 91 -7.18 -7.53 -4.01
C HIS A 91 -6.89 -6.90 -2.63
N THR A 92 -5.72 -7.12 -2.05
CA THR A 92 -5.30 -6.66 -0.73
C THR A 92 -3.78 -6.86 -0.54
N PRO A 93 -3.01 -5.81 -0.20
CA PRO A 93 -1.57 -5.91 0.01
C PRO A 93 -1.22 -6.42 1.41
N SER A 94 -1.62 -7.65 1.77
CA SER A 94 -1.14 -8.28 3.02
C SER A 94 0.29 -8.79 2.86
N THR A 95 1.01 -8.91 3.98
CA THR A 95 2.39 -9.43 3.98
C THR A 95 2.50 -10.75 3.23
N ASP A 96 1.64 -11.71 3.54
CA ASP A 96 1.72 -13.06 2.96
C ASP A 96 1.47 -13.04 1.45
N ARG A 97 0.55 -12.19 0.98
CA ARG A 97 0.25 -12.03 -0.45
C ARG A 97 1.42 -11.39 -1.19
N ILE A 98 1.99 -10.33 -0.63
CA ILE A 98 3.17 -9.66 -1.19
C ILE A 98 4.35 -10.62 -1.24
N ARG A 99 4.67 -11.30 -0.13
CA ARG A 99 5.74 -12.29 -0.10
C ARG A 99 5.53 -13.38 -1.16
N SER A 100 4.36 -14.03 -1.15
CA SER A 100 4.08 -15.18 -1.99
C SER A 100 4.22 -14.85 -3.48
N ILE A 101 3.73 -13.68 -3.92
CA ILE A 101 3.80 -13.32 -5.33
C ILE A 101 5.23 -12.96 -5.76
N PHE A 102 6.01 -12.27 -4.91
CA PHE A 102 7.42 -11.98 -5.20
C PHE A 102 8.30 -13.24 -5.18
N GLU A 103 8.08 -14.16 -4.24
CA GLU A 103 8.78 -15.45 -4.22
C GLU A 103 8.45 -16.29 -5.46
N LYS A 104 7.16 -16.34 -5.85
CA LYS A 104 6.71 -17.11 -7.00
C LYS A 104 7.35 -16.64 -8.32
N PHE A 105 7.41 -15.33 -8.55
CA PHE A 105 7.86 -14.80 -9.84
C PHE A 105 9.33 -14.36 -9.83
N LEU A 106 9.84 -13.79 -8.73
CA LEU A 106 11.21 -13.26 -8.68
C LEU A 106 12.17 -14.11 -7.84
N GLY A 107 11.68 -15.15 -7.17
CA GLY A 107 12.52 -16.10 -6.44
C GLY A 107 13.10 -15.60 -5.12
N PHE A 108 12.59 -14.48 -4.58
CA PHE A 108 13.03 -13.95 -3.29
C PHE A 108 11.89 -13.35 -2.47
N ASP A 109 12.02 -13.38 -1.15
CA ASP A 109 11.13 -12.68 -0.23
C ASP A 109 11.44 -11.17 -0.25
N VAL A 110 10.58 -10.39 -0.92
CA VAL A 110 10.72 -8.92 -0.97
C VAL A 110 10.60 -8.26 0.41
N THR A 111 9.90 -8.90 1.33
CA THR A 111 9.61 -8.36 2.66
C THR A 111 10.84 -8.38 3.57
N GLU A 112 11.89 -9.13 3.23
CA GLU A 112 13.21 -9.04 3.88
C GLU A 112 13.87 -7.67 3.65
N GLY A 113 13.46 -6.95 2.61
CA GLY A 113 13.91 -5.59 2.32
C GLY A 113 13.28 -4.50 3.17
N TRP A 114 12.29 -4.85 3.99
CA TRP A 114 11.53 -3.88 4.78
C TRP A 114 12.29 -3.46 6.04
N VAL A 115 13.37 -2.70 5.80
CA VAL A 115 14.28 -2.21 6.83
C VAL A 115 14.50 -0.72 6.67
N TRP A 116 14.10 0.06 7.68
CA TRP A 116 14.36 1.49 7.76
C TRP A 116 14.20 1.98 9.20
N ASN A 117 15.00 2.96 9.63
CA ASN A 117 14.93 3.53 10.97
C ASN A 117 14.88 2.42 12.06
N ASN A 118 13.77 2.34 12.81
CA ASN A 118 13.52 1.35 13.87
C ASN A 118 12.59 0.21 13.43
N TYR A 119 12.39 0.02 12.13
CA TYR A 119 11.66 -1.09 11.54
C TYR A 119 12.64 -2.14 11.04
N ASP A 120 12.53 -3.33 11.63
CA ASP A 120 13.01 -4.58 11.05
C ASP A 120 11.88 -5.23 10.21
N PRO A 121 12.19 -6.27 9.40
CA PRO A 121 11.20 -6.92 8.56
C PRO A 121 10.00 -7.44 9.36
N THR A 122 10.24 -8.05 10.52
CA THR A 122 9.19 -8.60 11.38
C THR A 122 8.20 -7.53 11.82
N ARG A 123 8.71 -6.38 12.27
CA ARG A 123 7.90 -5.25 12.71
C ARG A 123 7.14 -4.61 11.55
N ALA A 124 7.77 -4.46 10.40
CA ALA A 124 7.13 -3.89 9.21
C ALA A 124 5.96 -4.76 8.73
N ARG A 125 6.17 -6.09 8.66
CA ARG A 125 5.14 -7.08 8.33
C ARG A 125 3.95 -7.02 9.28
N ALA A 126 4.22 -6.99 10.58
CA ALA A 126 3.18 -6.89 11.60
C ALA A 126 2.36 -5.60 11.47
N GLU A 127 3.03 -4.47 11.23
CA GLU A 127 2.35 -3.18 11.07
C GLU A 127 1.51 -3.12 9.78
N LEU A 128 2.02 -3.64 8.66
CA LEU A 128 1.24 -3.71 7.41
C LEU A 128 -0.02 -4.56 7.60
N ASN A 129 0.10 -5.75 8.19
CA ASN A 129 -1.06 -6.62 8.45
C ASN A 129 -2.09 -5.93 9.37
N ARG A 130 -1.63 -5.14 10.35
CA ARG A 130 -2.50 -4.34 11.21
C ARG A 130 -3.26 -3.28 10.41
N LEU A 131 -2.59 -2.60 9.47
CA LEU A 131 -3.22 -1.60 8.59
C LEU A 131 -4.22 -2.23 7.62
N THR A 132 -3.87 -3.36 7.00
CA THR A 132 -4.77 -4.13 6.14
C THR A 132 -6.06 -4.51 6.87
N LYS A 133 -5.96 -4.98 8.11
CA LYS A 133 -7.13 -5.27 8.95
C LYS A 133 -7.94 -4.02 9.26
N LYS A 134 -7.26 -2.92 9.65
CA LYS A 134 -7.91 -1.63 9.94
C LYS A 134 -8.70 -1.10 8.74
N ARG A 135 -8.20 -1.28 7.51
CA ARG A 135 -8.93 -0.94 6.26
C ARG A 135 -10.19 -1.77 6.09
N GLY A 136 -10.14 -3.08 6.33
CA GLY A 136 -11.32 -3.95 6.30
C GLY A 136 -12.37 -3.53 7.32
N ASP A 137 -11.94 -3.23 8.56
CA ASP A 137 -12.84 -2.76 9.63
C ASP A 137 -13.50 -1.43 9.27
N ILE A 138 -12.74 -0.49 8.70
CA ILE A 138 -13.27 0.82 8.25
C ILE A 138 -14.26 0.66 7.09
N ALA A 139 -13.94 -0.16 6.09
CA ALA A 139 -14.76 -0.32 4.89
C ALA A 139 -16.05 -1.10 5.17
N HIS A 140 -15.98 -2.21 5.90
CA HIS A 140 -17.10 -3.14 6.06
C HIS A 140 -17.89 -2.96 7.35
N ARG A 141 -17.23 -2.51 8.43
CA ARG A 141 -17.83 -2.39 9.76
C ARG A 141 -17.93 -0.94 10.21
N SER A 142 -17.94 -0.01 9.25
CA SER A 142 -17.92 1.44 9.48
C SER A 142 -18.68 1.74 10.75
N LEU A 143 -17.94 2.15 11.79
CA LEU A 143 -18.43 2.49 13.12
C LEU A 143 -19.29 3.74 12.97
N ARG A 144 -20.45 3.60 12.31
CA ARG A 144 -21.41 4.66 12.16
C ARG A 144 -21.92 4.92 13.58
N PRO A 145 -21.87 6.18 14.04
CA PRO A 145 -22.29 6.53 15.38
C PRO A 145 -23.72 6.01 15.61
N ARG A 146 -23.92 5.27 16.71
CA ARG A 146 -25.27 4.99 17.19
C ARG A 146 -25.77 6.22 17.95
N PRO A 147 -27.04 6.62 17.83
CA PRO A 147 -27.56 7.76 18.58
C PRO A 147 -27.28 7.63 20.08
N GLY A 148 -26.61 8.61 20.67
CA GLY A 148 -26.35 8.67 22.12
C GLY A 148 -25.07 7.99 22.63
N GLN A 149 -24.22 7.41 21.77
CA GLN A 149 -22.88 6.95 22.17
C GLN A 149 -21.79 7.93 21.71
N PRO A 150 -20.80 8.28 22.57
CA PRO A 150 -19.66 9.08 22.14
C PRO A 150 -18.90 8.34 21.04
N GLU A 151 -18.60 9.06 19.94
CA GLU A 151 -17.89 8.52 18.78
C GLU A 151 -16.45 8.17 19.15
N SER A 152 -16.09 6.89 19.15
CA SER A 152 -14.67 6.53 19.11
C SER A 152 -14.16 6.72 17.68
N HIS A 153 -13.21 7.64 17.48
CA HIS A 153 -12.54 7.82 16.20
C HIS A 153 -12.01 6.47 15.66
N ALA A 154 -12.42 6.07 14.45
CA ALA A 154 -11.89 4.86 13.81
C ALA A 154 -10.37 4.97 13.55
N VAL A 155 -9.89 6.19 13.31
CA VAL A 155 -8.48 6.55 13.24
C VAL A 155 -8.33 8.01 13.68
N THR A 156 -7.35 8.29 14.54
CA THR A 156 -7.04 9.67 14.90
C THR A 156 -6.23 10.35 13.80
N ARG A 157 -6.18 11.68 13.79
CA ARG A 157 -5.38 12.43 12.83
C ARG A 157 -3.89 12.05 12.89
N ASP A 158 -3.34 11.94 14.10
CA ASP A 158 -1.93 11.62 14.30
C ASP A 158 -1.62 10.17 13.95
N GLU A 159 -2.54 9.24 14.21
CA GLU A 159 -2.43 7.86 13.73
C GLU A 159 -2.41 7.82 12.21
N LEU A 160 -3.33 8.52 11.54
CA LEU A 160 -3.41 8.54 10.08
C LEU A 160 -2.13 9.08 9.45
N ARG A 161 -1.58 10.18 9.98
CA ARG A 161 -0.28 10.72 9.54
C ARG A 161 0.84 9.68 9.67
N LYS A 162 0.88 8.94 10.79
CA LYS A 162 1.86 7.87 11.00
C LYS A 162 1.66 6.72 10.01
N HIS A 163 0.42 6.36 9.69
CA HIS A 163 0.11 5.29 8.74
C HIS A 163 0.51 5.66 7.31
N ILE A 164 0.23 6.89 6.87
CA ILE A 164 0.67 7.39 5.56
C ILE A 164 2.21 7.35 5.47
N ARG A 165 2.89 7.87 6.49
CA ARG A 165 4.36 7.85 6.53
C ARG A 165 4.93 6.43 6.49
N PHE A 166 4.35 5.51 7.25
CA PHE A 166 4.75 4.10 7.23
C PHE A 166 4.62 3.51 5.82
N ILE A 167 3.52 3.79 5.11
CA ILE A 167 3.30 3.32 3.73
C ILE A 167 4.35 3.90 2.78
N CYS A 168 4.65 5.20 2.87
CA CYS A 168 5.72 5.82 2.08
C CYS A 168 7.09 5.15 2.33
N ASP A 169 7.46 4.96 3.60
CA ASP A 169 8.74 4.35 3.96
C ASP A 169 8.82 2.88 3.49
N LEU A 170 7.71 2.14 3.57
CA LEU A 170 7.59 0.77 3.08
C LEU A 170 7.84 0.70 1.56
N VAL A 171 7.24 1.62 0.80
CA VAL A 171 7.43 1.72 -0.65
C VAL A 171 8.88 2.05 -0.99
N ILE A 172 9.50 3.01 -0.29
CA ILE A 172 10.92 3.36 -0.47
C ILE A 172 11.83 2.14 -0.22
N ALA A 173 11.59 1.42 0.89
CA ALA A 173 12.39 0.26 1.24
C ALA A 173 12.22 -0.88 0.21
N THR A 174 10.99 -1.11 -0.24
CA THR A 174 10.65 -2.10 -1.27
C THR A 174 11.35 -1.78 -2.59
N ASP A 175 11.26 -0.52 -3.06
CA ASP A 175 11.84 -0.12 -4.33
C ASP A 175 13.36 -0.28 -4.35
N LYS A 176 14.00 0.17 -3.26
CA LYS A 176 15.45 0.01 -3.07
C LYS A 176 15.88 -1.44 -3.03
N PHE A 177 15.13 -2.31 -2.35
CA PHE A 177 15.49 -3.71 -2.21
C PHE A 177 15.39 -4.47 -3.52
N ILE A 178 14.36 -4.20 -4.32
CA ILE A 178 14.17 -4.80 -5.63
C ILE A 178 15.25 -4.29 -6.59
N ALA A 179 15.49 -2.97 -6.65
CA ALA A 179 16.51 -2.37 -7.51
C ALA A 179 17.95 -2.86 -7.23
N ALA A 180 18.21 -3.44 -6.06
CA ALA A 180 19.49 -4.06 -5.74
C ALA A 180 19.60 -5.53 -6.21
N ARG A 181 18.52 -6.12 -6.73
CA ARG A 181 18.42 -7.55 -7.11
C ARG A 181 18.12 -7.78 -8.58
N ILE A 182 17.58 -6.78 -9.27
CA ILE A 182 17.28 -6.78 -10.70
C ILE A 182 18.12 -5.71 -11.40
#